data_AF-A0A962KEF9-F1
#
_entry.id   AF-A0A962KEF9-F1
#
_cell.length_a   1.000
_cell.length_b   1.000
_cell.length_c   1.000
_cell.angle_alpha   90.00
_cell.angle_beta   90.00
_cell.angle_gamma   90.00
#
_symmetry.space_group_name_H-M   'P 1'
#
loop_
_entity.id
_entity.type
_entity.pdbx_description
1 polymer ?
#
loop_
_entity_poly.entity_id
_entity_poly.type
_entity_poly.pdbx_seq_one_letter_code
_entity_poly.pdbx_strand_id
1 'polypeptide(L)'
;FDTKYAMVDREDDLKIGIKSSAILFGRHDRLIIGILQVLCLACLYLAGRQFGLGPAFNASLLVVAGLFVYHQHLIRHRERDACFRAFLHNNWVGMAIFAGIFLHYAVQNSG
;
A
#
# COMPACT_ATOMS: atom_id res chain seq x y z
N PHE A 1 5.63 0.96 -3.12
CA PHE A 1 5.49 0.05 -4.27
C PHE A 1 6.86 -0.57 -4.57
N ASP A 2 7.85 0.24 -4.96
CA ASP A 2 9.22 -0.23 -5.25
C ASP A 2 9.95 -0.91 -4.08
N THR A 3 9.71 -0.50 -2.83
CA THR A 3 10.37 -1.12 -1.67
C THR A 3 10.02 -2.60 -1.48
N LYS A 4 8.83 -3.04 -1.93
CA LYS A 4 8.44 -4.45 -1.90
C LYS A 4 9.11 -5.26 -3.02
N TYR A 5 9.35 -4.64 -4.17
CA TYR A 5 10.07 -5.25 -5.29
C TYR A 5 11.56 -5.40 -4.94
N ALA A 6 12.16 -4.40 -4.28
CA ALA A 6 13.53 -4.49 -3.76
C ALA A 6 13.74 -5.63 -2.74
N MET A 7 12.68 -6.09 -2.05
CA MET A 7 12.77 -7.29 -1.18
C MET A 7 12.83 -8.60 -1.96
N VAL A 8 12.20 -8.66 -3.14
CA VAL A 8 12.14 -9.84 -4.01
C VAL A 8 13.51 -10.14 -4.61
N ASP A 9 14.28 -9.11 -4.94
CA ASP A 9 15.61 -9.24 -5.54
C ASP A 9 16.75 -9.33 -4.50
N ARG A 10 16.42 -9.24 -3.20
CA ARG A 10 17.40 -9.25 -2.10
C ARG A 10 18.28 -10.50 -2.05
N GLU A 11 17.71 -11.69 -2.28
CA GLU A 11 18.47 -12.94 -2.25
C GLU A 11 19.42 -13.08 -3.45
N ASP A 12 19.02 -12.53 -4.59
CA ASP A 12 19.85 -12.52 -5.79
C ASP A 12 20.94 -11.46 -5.65
N ASP A 13 20.62 -10.22 -5.22
CA ASP A 13 21.58 -9.15 -4.90
C ASP A 13 22.65 -9.58 -3.88
N LEU A 14 22.27 -10.38 -2.88
CA LEU A 14 23.18 -10.96 -1.87
C LEU A 14 24.18 -11.95 -2.48
N LYS A 15 23.78 -12.73 -3.50
CA LYS A 15 24.67 -13.67 -4.20
C LYS A 15 25.67 -12.95 -5.13
N ILE A 16 25.32 -11.77 -5.66
CA ILE A 16 26.16 -11.00 -6.59
C ILE A 16 26.97 -9.89 -5.89
N GLY A 17 26.80 -9.70 -4.58
CA GLY A 17 27.58 -8.75 -3.78
C GLY A 17 27.18 -7.28 -3.93
N ILE A 18 25.99 -7.00 -4.48
CA ILE A 18 25.49 -5.63 -4.67
C ILE A 18 24.80 -5.16 -3.39
N LYS A 19 25.26 -4.02 -2.83
CA LYS A 19 24.63 -3.38 -1.66
C LYS A 19 23.37 -2.60 -2.10
N SER A 20 22.27 -3.30 -2.30
CA SER A 20 20.97 -2.71 -2.61
C SER A 20 20.28 -2.13 -1.36
N SER A 21 19.30 -1.24 -1.53
CA SER A 21 18.56 -0.59 -0.43
C SER A 21 17.89 -1.59 0.53
N ALA A 22 17.60 -2.81 0.06
CA ALA A 22 17.10 -3.94 0.86
C ALA A 22 18.14 -4.53 1.85
N ILE A 23 19.43 -4.21 1.68
CA ILE A 23 20.51 -4.52 2.62
C ILE A 23 20.72 -3.35 3.59
N LEU A 24 20.57 -2.10 3.13
CA LEU A 24 20.75 -0.89 3.95
C LEU A 24 19.63 -0.71 5.00
N PHE A 25 18.38 -1.04 4.65
CA PHE A 25 17.26 -0.98 5.59
C PHE A 25 17.10 -2.26 6.44
N GLY A 26 17.66 -3.39 5.99
CA GLY A 26 17.80 -4.62 6.75
C GLY A 26 16.52 -5.07 7.47
N ARG A 27 16.48 -4.96 8.81
CA ARG A 27 15.30 -5.35 9.60
C ARG A 27 14.14 -4.35 9.52
N HIS A 28 14.37 -3.13 9.05
CA HIS A 28 13.44 -2.00 9.13
C HIS A 28 12.61 -1.76 7.88
N ASP A 29 12.87 -2.45 6.77
CA ASP A 29 12.13 -2.30 5.51
C ASP A 29 10.60 -2.34 5.72
N ARG A 30 10.16 -3.29 6.55
CA ARG A 30 8.75 -3.49 6.90
C ARG A 30 8.17 -2.30 7.67
N LEU A 31 8.96 -1.74 8.58
CA LEU A 31 8.59 -0.58 9.39
C LEU A 31 8.47 0.68 8.50
N ILE A 32 9.41 0.88 7.58
CA ILE A 32 9.37 1.99 6.62
C ILE A 32 8.17 1.86 5.68
N ILE A 33 7.91 0.66 5.14
CA ILE A 33 6.71 0.40 4.34
C ILE A 33 5.45 0.73 5.16
N GLY A 34 5.42 0.36 6.43
CA GLY A 34 4.30 0.66 7.34
C GLY A 34 4.11 2.16 7.55
N ILE A 35 5.18 2.90 7.80
CA ILE A 35 5.14 4.36 7.95
C ILE A 35 4.64 5.02 6.68
N LEU A 36 5.17 4.63 5.51
CA LEU A 36 4.73 5.17 4.22
C LEU A 36 3.26 4.85 3.92
N GLN A 37 2.77 3.66 4.31
CA GLN A 37 1.36 3.30 4.21
C GLN A 37 0.47 4.18 5.09
N VAL A 38 0.88 4.45 6.33
CA VAL A 38 0.16 5.35 7.24
C VAL A 38 0.16 6.79 6.72
N LEU A 39 1.30 7.28 6.25
CA LEU A 39 1.41 8.62 5.65
C LEU A 39 0.53 8.74 4.40
N CYS A 40 0.50 7.70 3.55
CA CYS A 40 -0.37 7.65 2.38
C CYS A 40 -1.86 7.74 2.77
N LEU A 41 -2.30 6.96 3.77
CA LEU A 41 -3.67 7.06 4.30
C LEU A 41 -3.98 8.45 4.86
N ALA A 42 -3.06 9.04 5.61
CA ALA A 42 -3.24 10.39 6.16
C ALA A 42 -3.39 11.43 5.05
N CYS A 43 -2.54 11.39 4.02
CA CYS A 43 -2.64 12.28 2.86
C CYS A 43 -3.97 12.09 2.11
N LEU A 44 -4.41 10.85 1.89
CA LEU A 44 -5.69 10.56 1.23
C LEU A 44 -6.88 11.03 2.06
N TYR A 45 -6.84 10.85 3.38
CA TYR A 45 -7.87 11.36 4.29
C TYR A 45 -7.95 12.88 4.27
N LEU A 46 -6.81 13.58 4.35
CA LEU A 46 -6.75 15.04 4.26
C LEU A 46 -7.24 15.54 2.91
N ALA A 47 -6.85 14.89 1.82
CA ALA A 47 -7.36 15.21 0.48
C ALA A 47 -8.88 15.03 0.42
N GLY A 48 -9.42 13.92 0.93
CA GLY A 48 -10.86 13.69 0.97
C GLY A 48 -11.62 14.74 1.76
N ARG A 49 -11.05 15.20 2.88
CA ARG A 49 -11.62 16.34 3.62
C ARG A 49 -11.58 17.64 2.84
N GLN A 50 -10.48 17.93 2.15
CA GLN A 50 -10.32 19.15 1.36
C GLN A 50 -11.29 19.21 0.17
N PHE A 51 -11.53 18.06 -0.48
CA PHE A 51 -12.45 17.94 -1.62
C PHE A 51 -13.91 17.68 -1.21
N GLY A 52 -14.21 17.60 0.09
CA GLY A 52 -15.56 17.32 0.58
C GLY A 52 -16.08 15.93 0.22
N LEU A 53 -15.18 14.96 0.02
CA LEU A 53 -15.54 13.59 -0.34
C LEU A 53 -16.34 12.95 0.80
N GLY A 54 -17.49 12.39 0.43
CA GLY A 54 -18.50 11.90 1.37
C GLY A 54 -18.15 10.58 2.07
N PRO A 55 -19.09 10.00 2.82
CA PRO A 55 -18.88 8.78 3.60
C PRO A 55 -18.45 7.56 2.75
N ALA A 56 -18.81 7.52 1.47
CA ALA A 56 -18.35 6.49 0.53
C ALA A 56 -16.82 6.48 0.35
N PHE A 57 -16.18 7.65 0.32
CA PHE A 57 -14.72 7.75 0.26
C PHE A 57 -14.07 7.36 1.58
N ASN A 58 -14.66 7.74 2.72
CA ASN A 58 -14.16 7.29 4.03
C ASN A 58 -14.25 5.77 4.19
N ALA A 59 -15.30 5.14 3.67
CA ALA A 59 -15.43 3.69 3.65
C ALA A 59 -14.34 3.02 2.80
N SER A 60 -13.99 3.60 1.64
CA SER A 60 -12.89 3.05 0.83
C SER A 60 -11.52 3.18 1.51
N LEU A 61 -11.30 4.25 2.29
CA LEU A 61 -10.09 4.39 3.11
C LEU A 61 -9.97 3.29 4.18
N LEU A 62 -11.09 2.87 4.78
CA LEU A 62 -11.09 1.74 5.73
C LEU A 62 -10.71 0.43 5.03
N VAL A 63 -11.21 0.20 3.82
CA VAL A 63 -10.82 -0.95 2.99
C VAL A 63 -9.32 -0.90 2.67
N VAL A 64 -8.80 0.26 2.26
CA VAL A 64 -7.37 0.45 1.98
C VAL A 64 -6.52 0.20 3.22
N ALA A 65 -6.95 0.66 4.40
CA ALA A 65 -6.27 0.38 5.66
C ALA A 65 -6.21 -1.12 5.96
N GLY A 66 -7.31 -1.85 5.74
CA GLY A 66 -7.34 -3.31 5.85
C GLY A 66 -6.37 -3.99 4.87
N LEU A 67 -6.33 -3.54 3.62
CA LEU A 67 -5.38 -4.03 2.62
C LEU A 67 -3.92 -3.78 3.02
N PHE A 68 -3.62 -2.63 3.62
CA PHE A 68 -2.28 -2.31 4.11
C PHE A 68 -1.86 -3.20 5.28
N VAL A 69 -2.77 -3.50 6.21
CA VAL A 69 -2.52 -4.48 7.30
C VAL A 69 -2.29 -5.87 6.70
N TYR A 70 -3.09 -6.28 5.72
CA TYR A 70 -2.90 -7.55 5.02
C TYR A 70 -1.54 -7.62 4.31
N HIS A 71 -1.12 -6.55 3.61
CA HIS A 71 0.21 -6.48 3.01
C HIS A 71 1.32 -6.57 4.06
N GLN A 72 1.16 -5.91 5.20
CA GLN A 72 2.11 -5.99 6.33
C GLN A 72 2.20 -7.39 6.93
N HIS A 73 1.10 -8.13 6.93
CA HIS A 73 1.08 -9.52 7.35
C HIS A 73 1.81 -10.42 6.32
N LEU A 74 1.53 -10.22 5.04
CA LEU A 74 2.10 -11.04 3.95
C LEU A 74 3.63 -10.89 3.86
N ILE A 75 4.16 -9.68 4.04
CA ILE A 75 5.61 -9.42 4.01
C ILE A 75 6.33 -9.76 5.33
N ARG A 76 5.63 -10.28 6.35
CA ARG A 76 6.20 -10.59 7.68
C ARG A 76 7.35 -11.60 7.59
N HIS A 77 7.18 -12.63 6.77
CA HIS A 77 8.15 -13.71 6.61
C HIS A 77 9.19 -13.41 5.51
N ARG A 78 9.05 -12.29 4.80
CA ARG A 78 9.97 -11.84 3.74
C ARG A 78 10.18 -12.87 2.63
N GLU A 79 9.23 -13.79 2.46
CA GLU A 79 9.25 -14.79 1.39
C GLU A 79 8.99 -14.12 0.04
N ARG A 80 9.78 -14.50 -0.97
CA ARG A 80 9.74 -13.92 -2.32
C ARG A 80 8.32 -13.94 -2.89
N ASP A 81 7.65 -15.09 -2.80
CA ASP A 81 6.29 -15.29 -3.31
C ASP A 81 5.24 -14.47 -2.55
N ALA A 82 5.43 -14.28 -1.24
CA ALA A 82 4.53 -13.48 -0.41
C ALA A 82 4.69 -11.98 -0.72
N CYS A 83 5.91 -11.51 -0.92
CA CYS A 83 6.19 -10.15 -1.38
C CYS A 83 5.64 -9.88 -2.78
N PHE A 84 5.77 -10.83 -3.71
CA PHE A 84 5.22 -10.71 -5.05
C PHE A 84 3.68 -10.69 -5.04
N ARG A 85 3.05 -11.53 -4.22
CA ARG A 85 1.60 -11.45 -3.97
C ARG A 85 1.19 -10.10 -3.39
N ALA A 86 1.93 -9.56 -2.41
CA ALA A 86 1.65 -8.24 -1.84
C ALA A 86 1.84 -7.09 -2.84
N PHE A 87 2.67 -7.30 -3.85
CA PHE A 87 2.88 -6.38 -4.97
C PHE A 87 1.70 -6.41 -5.94
N LEU A 88 1.30 -7.59 -6.43
CA LEU A 88 0.12 -7.73 -7.30
C LEU A 88 -1.16 -7.24 -6.61
N HIS A 89 -1.28 -7.50 -5.31
CA HIS A 89 -2.42 -7.06 -4.52
C HIS A 89 -2.48 -5.55 -4.30
N ASN A 90 -1.43 -4.80 -4.67
CA ASN A 90 -1.43 -3.34 -4.60
C ASN A 90 -2.41 -2.71 -5.60
N ASN A 91 -2.75 -3.40 -6.70
CA ASN A 91 -3.76 -2.92 -7.65
C ASN A 91 -5.15 -2.80 -6.99
N TRP A 92 -5.46 -3.64 -6.00
CA TRP A 92 -6.70 -3.56 -5.23
C TRP A 92 -6.82 -2.29 -4.39
N VAL A 93 -5.69 -1.72 -3.95
CA VAL A 93 -5.68 -0.43 -3.26
C VAL A 93 -6.12 0.69 -4.20
N GLY A 94 -5.59 0.70 -5.42
CA GLY A 94 -6.00 1.65 -6.45
C GLY A 94 -7.48 1.50 -6.83
N MET A 95 -7.95 0.26 -7.02
CA MET A 95 -9.36 -0.02 -7.30
C MET A 95 -10.28 0.43 -6.15
N ALA A 96 -9.90 0.21 -4.89
CA ALA A 96 -10.69 0.63 -3.74
C ALA A 96 -10.82 2.16 -3.66
N ILE A 97 -9.72 2.90 -3.85
CA ILE A 97 -9.74 4.37 -3.88
C ILE A 97 -10.63 4.87 -5.03
N PHE A 98 -10.44 4.32 -6.24
CA PHE A 98 -11.24 4.67 -7.41
C PHE A 98 -12.73 4.41 -7.19
N ALA A 99 -13.09 3.23 -6.65
CA ALA A 99 -14.46 2.88 -6.34
C ALA A 99 -15.08 3.84 -5.31
N GLY A 100 -14.34 4.26 -4.29
CA GLY A 100 -14.82 5.23 -3.31
C GLY A 100 -15.12 6.61 -3.91
N ILE A 101 -14.26 7.08 -4.81
CA ILE A 101 -14.47 8.34 -5.56
C ILE A 101 -15.66 8.20 -6.51
N PHE A 102 -15.71 7.10 -7.27
CA PHE A 102 -16.79 6.81 -8.21
C PHE A 102 -18.15 6.74 -7.51
N LEU A 103 -18.23 6.02 -6.38
CA LEU A 103 -19.46 5.93 -5.57
C LEU A 103 -19.86 7.30 -5.00
N HIS A 104 -18.90 8.12 -4.56
CA HIS A 104 -19.20 9.47 -4.10
C HIS A 104 -19.89 10.29 -5.20
N TYR A 105 -19.32 10.33 -6.42
CA TYR A 105 -19.92 11.05 -7.54
C TYR A 105 -21.24 10.41 -8.02
N ALA A 106 -21.34 9.07 -8.04
CA ALA A 106 -22.55 8.38 -8.46
C ALA A 106 -23.73 8.65 -7.51
N VAL A 107 -23.48 8.64 -6.20
CA VAL A 107 -24.49 8.97 -5.18
C VAL A 107 -24.84 10.46 -5.23
N GLN A 108 -23.86 11.35 -5.42
CA GLN A 108 -24.11 12.79 -5.50
C GLN A 108 -24.89 13.19 -6.77
N ASN A 109 -24.66 12.50 -7.90
CA ASN A 109 -25.38 12.76 -9.16
C ASN A 109 -26.78 12.14 -9.20
N SER A 110 -27.18 11.39 -8.18
CA SER A 110 -28.51 10.80 -8.04
C SER A 110 -29.46 11.62 -7.16
N GLY A 111 -29.04 12.81 -6.71
CA GLY A 111 -29.79 13.72 -5.83
C GLY A 111 -30.11 15.06 -6.48
#